data_AF-I6APF9-F1
#
_entry.id   AF-I6APF9-F1
#
_cell.length_a   1.000
_cell.length_b   1.000
_cell.length_c   1.000
_cell.angle_alpha   90.00
_cell.angle_beta   90.00
_cell.angle_gamma   90.00
#
_symmetry.space_group_name_H-M   'P 1'
#
loop_
_entity.id
_entity.type
_entity.pdbx_description
1 polymer ?
#
loop_
_entity_poly.entity_id
_entity_poly.type
_entity_poly.pdbx_seq_one_letter_code
_entity_poly.pdbx_strand_id
1 'polypeptide(L)'
;MKTNKLRLIGGLALASLLSASSTYAFDDLILGFRAPTGTTGATTNVTVNLGNFIPNFVSGHDSLTLLGNVNADLSNIYGSNWSERGDITFGAAGALELVGGTGLNPIATTWVGKANEAGATPDGWTGLSNRTVAQNLRNRVGNMHVGFNAGQDGTSPLVSLVESSLNGSYTWSTGLADDAFDIPGFSRDQYEQSASFSSGSLYQVIDLWQFVGYGAGNDPTYIGSLGLTADGDIYYSNNYANFAAVPEPATWAIIVGAAALGLVGYRRFRRHPLAGIA
;
A
#
# COMPACT_ATOMS: atom_id res chain seq x y z
N MET A 1 42.54 -28.99 -21.22
CA MET A 1 41.34 -29.02 -20.34
C MET A 1 41.29 -27.70 -19.58
N LYS A 2 40.29 -26.86 -19.85
CA LYS A 2 40.10 -25.56 -19.17
C LYS A 2 39.05 -25.75 -18.08
N THR A 3 39.44 -25.49 -16.84
CA THR A 3 38.58 -25.52 -15.65
C THR A 3 37.76 -24.24 -15.57
N ASN A 4 36.44 -24.36 -15.70
CA ASN A 4 35.50 -23.27 -15.53
C ASN A 4 35.34 -22.96 -14.03
N LYS A 5 35.74 -21.75 -13.63
CA LYS A 5 35.51 -21.21 -12.29
C LYS A 5 34.04 -20.80 -12.18
N LEU A 6 33.27 -21.58 -11.44
CA LEU A 6 31.91 -21.24 -11.01
C LEU A 6 31.98 -19.95 -10.15
N ARG A 7 31.32 -18.88 -10.58
CA ARG A 7 31.18 -17.66 -9.78
C ARG A 7 29.92 -17.80 -8.92
N LEU A 8 30.15 -17.79 -7.61
CA LEU A 8 29.15 -17.72 -6.56
C LEU A 8 28.33 -16.42 -6.72
N ILE A 9 27.05 -16.53 -7.05
CA ILE A 9 26.10 -15.42 -6.94
C ILE A 9 25.70 -15.38 -5.47
N GLY A 10 26.26 -14.42 -4.73
CA GLY A 10 25.82 -14.11 -3.38
C GLY A 10 24.41 -13.54 -3.45
N GLY A 11 23.41 -14.36 -3.09
CA GLY A 11 22.08 -13.88 -2.83
C GLY A 11 22.12 -12.91 -1.66
N LEU A 12 21.71 -11.66 -1.90
CA LEU A 12 21.36 -10.75 -0.81
C LEU A 12 20.27 -11.43 0.02
N ALA A 13 20.51 -11.55 1.32
CA ALA A 13 19.50 -11.96 2.27
C ALA A 13 18.37 -10.90 2.31
N LEU A 14 17.15 -11.27 1.90
CA LEU A 14 15.95 -10.54 2.28
C LEU A 14 15.69 -10.78 3.77
N ALA A 15 16.08 -9.82 4.61
CA ALA A 15 15.39 -9.56 5.88
C ALA A 15 14.52 -8.31 5.62
N SER A 16 13.23 -8.25 5.93
CA SER A 16 12.50 -8.83 7.06
C SER A 16 11.13 -9.35 6.63
N LEU A 17 10.82 -10.61 6.95
CA LEU A 17 9.43 -11.08 7.02
C LEU A 17 8.88 -10.60 8.36
N LEU A 18 8.10 -9.52 8.37
CA LEU A 18 7.20 -9.26 9.48
C LEU A 18 6.37 -10.55 9.66
N SER A 19 6.45 -11.16 10.84
CA SER A 19 5.71 -12.39 11.13
C SER A 19 4.23 -12.01 11.25
N ALA A 20 3.54 -12.01 10.12
CA ALA A 20 2.10 -11.80 10.08
C ALA A 20 1.40 -12.94 10.82
N SER A 21 0.47 -12.56 11.70
CA SER A 21 -0.32 -13.47 12.51
C SER A 21 -1.40 -14.12 11.63
N SER A 22 -1.56 -15.43 11.74
CA SER A 22 -2.61 -16.20 11.05
C SER A 22 -4.04 -15.86 11.53
N THR A 23 -4.16 -15.02 12.55
CA THR A 23 -5.41 -14.52 13.12
C THR A 23 -5.32 -13.00 13.28
N TYR A 24 -6.32 -12.25 12.80
CA TYR A 24 -6.38 -10.82 13.07
C TYR A 24 -6.64 -10.57 14.55
N ALA A 25 -5.84 -9.67 15.11
CA ALA A 25 -6.14 -9.01 16.36
C ALA A 25 -6.70 -7.61 16.09
N PHE A 26 -7.43 -7.06 17.06
CA PHE A 26 -7.49 -5.60 17.14
C PHE A 26 -6.07 -5.04 17.22
N ASP A 27 -5.87 -3.84 16.70
CA ASP A 27 -4.59 -3.17 16.46
C ASP A 27 -3.89 -3.56 15.14
N ASP A 28 -4.34 -4.59 14.41
CA ASP A 28 -3.77 -4.88 13.09
C ASP A 28 -4.23 -3.87 12.02
N LEU A 29 -3.35 -3.64 11.04
CA LEU A 29 -3.67 -2.90 9.82
C LEU A 29 -4.05 -3.89 8.70
N ILE A 30 -5.21 -3.65 8.10
CA ILE A 30 -5.73 -4.44 7.00
C ILE A 30 -5.56 -3.66 5.69
N LEU A 31 -5.13 -4.35 4.64
CA LEU A 31 -5.23 -3.88 3.26
C LEU A 31 -6.22 -4.78 2.52
N GLY A 32 -7.18 -4.22 1.81
CA GLY A 32 -8.15 -5.02 1.06
C GLY A 32 -8.33 -4.55 -0.36
N PHE A 33 -8.67 -5.51 -1.22
CA PHE A 33 -8.86 -5.37 -2.66
C PHE A 33 -10.24 -5.87 -3.05
N ARG A 34 -10.84 -5.20 -4.04
CA ARG A 34 -12.09 -5.64 -4.66
C ARG A 34 -12.17 -5.27 -6.13
N ALA A 35 -13.01 -6.00 -6.85
CA ALA A 35 -13.44 -5.67 -8.20
C ALA A 35 -14.98 -5.50 -8.21
N PRO A 36 -15.55 -4.64 -9.07
CA PRO A 36 -16.99 -4.41 -9.12
C PRO A 36 -17.73 -5.62 -9.72
N THR A 37 -19.00 -5.78 -9.32
CA THR A 37 -19.90 -6.83 -9.81
C THR A 37 -19.89 -6.92 -11.34
N GLY A 38 -19.81 -8.15 -11.86
CA GLY A 38 -19.80 -8.42 -13.31
C GLY A 38 -18.40 -8.44 -13.95
N THR A 39 -17.33 -8.28 -13.17
CA THR A 39 -15.94 -8.36 -13.65
C THR A 39 -15.21 -9.60 -13.08
N THR A 40 -14.06 -9.96 -13.66
CA THR A 40 -13.23 -11.07 -13.15
C THR A 40 -12.78 -10.79 -11.71
N GLY A 41 -13.02 -11.75 -10.81
CA GLY A 41 -12.71 -11.64 -9.38
C GLY A 41 -13.74 -10.87 -8.56
N ALA A 42 -14.86 -10.43 -9.14
CA ALA A 42 -15.91 -9.68 -8.43
C ALA A 42 -16.56 -10.44 -7.26
N THR A 43 -16.43 -11.77 -7.23
CA THR A 43 -16.99 -12.63 -6.18
C THR A 43 -16.02 -12.87 -5.02
N THR A 44 -14.82 -12.28 -5.05
CA THR A 44 -13.78 -12.54 -4.04
C THR A 44 -13.04 -11.26 -3.70
N ASN A 45 -12.96 -10.96 -2.41
CA ASN A 45 -12.08 -9.90 -1.91
C ASN A 45 -10.76 -10.51 -1.45
N VAL A 46 -9.66 -9.87 -1.82
CA VAL A 46 -8.35 -10.22 -1.25
C VAL A 46 -8.12 -9.30 -0.06
N THR A 47 -7.89 -9.87 1.11
CA THR A 47 -7.65 -9.12 2.34
C THR A 47 -6.30 -9.52 2.91
N VAL A 48 -5.46 -8.57 3.29
CA VAL A 48 -4.06 -8.77 3.64
C VAL A 48 -3.82 -8.20 5.04
N ASN A 49 -3.27 -9.02 5.95
CA ASN A 49 -2.89 -8.57 7.28
C ASN A 49 -1.48 -7.99 7.21
N LEU A 50 -1.36 -6.67 7.37
CA LEU A 50 -0.07 -5.98 7.39
C LEU A 50 0.58 -6.00 8.79
N GLY A 51 -0.09 -6.59 9.77
CA GLY A 51 0.36 -6.75 11.15
C GLY A 51 -0.03 -5.58 12.06
N ASN A 52 0.40 -5.69 13.32
CA ASN A 52 0.03 -4.73 14.37
C ASN A 52 0.53 -3.31 14.04
N PHE A 53 -0.35 -2.33 14.18
CA PHE A 53 -0.10 -0.94 13.83
C PHE A 53 0.97 -0.30 14.69
N ILE A 54 0.90 -0.49 16.01
CA ILE A 54 1.74 0.26 16.97
C ILE A 54 3.24 0.02 16.77
N PRO A 55 3.75 -1.23 16.76
CA PRO A 55 5.17 -1.47 16.61
C PRO A 55 5.67 -1.24 15.17
N ASN A 56 4.80 -1.28 14.16
CA ASN A 56 5.23 -1.34 12.76
C ASN A 56 4.98 -0.04 11.96
N PHE A 57 4.18 0.89 12.46
CA PHE A 57 3.77 2.07 11.67
C PHE A 57 3.92 3.41 12.40
N VAL A 58 4.00 3.43 13.74
CA VAL A 58 4.01 4.71 14.48
C VAL A 58 5.37 5.42 14.44
N SER A 59 6.48 4.69 14.28
CA SER A 59 7.82 5.30 14.26
C SER A 59 8.86 4.43 13.57
N GLY A 60 9.85 5.07 12.93
CA GLY A 60 11.09 4.42 12.49
C GLY A 60 11.17 4.02 11.02
N HIS A 61 10.17 4.38 10.20
CA HIS A 61 10.13 4.04 8.77
C HIS A 61 10.31 5.28 7.87
N ASP A 62 11.36 6.06 8.09
CA ASP A 62 11.70 7.24 7.26
C ASP A 62 12.20 6.85 5.84
N SER A 63 12.38 5.56 5.57
CA SER A 63 12.66 4.99 4.25
C SER A 63 11.60 3.96 3.85
N LEU A 64 11.54 3.62 2.56
CA LEU A 64 10.66 2.57 2.05
C LEU A 64 10.99 1.23 2.73
N THR A 65 10.00 0.67 3.41
CA THR A 65 10.08 -0.64 4.06
C THR A 65 9.15 -1.60 3.33
N LEU A 66 9.68 -2.71 2.83
CA LEU A 66 8.86 -3.76 2.21
C LEU A 66 8.09 -4.51 3.31
N LEU A 67 6.76 -4.53 3.19
CA LEU A 67 5.87 -5.25 4.10
C LEU A 67 5.53 -6.65 3.59
N GLY A 68 5.46 -6.83 2.27
CA GLY A 68 5.13 -8.12 1.65
C GLY A 68 4.87 -8.01 0.15
N ASN A 69 4.53 -9.14 -0.47
CA ASN A 69 4.14 -9.24 -1.87
C ASN A 69 2.83 -10.04 -2.00
N VAL A 70 1.89 -9.54 -2.80
CA VAL A 70 0.55 -10.12 -2.98
C VAL A 70 0.23 -10.47 -4.43
N ASN A 71 1.23 -10.45 -5.31
CA ASN A 71 1.01 -10.59 -6.76
C ASN A 71 0.42 -11.95 -7.15
N ALA A 72 0.87 -13.01 -6.50
CA ALA A 72 0.36 -14.35 -6.78
C ALA A 72 -1.15 -14.42 -6.50
N ASP A 73 -1.58 -13.89 -5.35
CA ASP A 73 -2.99 -13.89 -4.94
C ASP A 73 -3.83 -12.99 -5.85
N LEU A 74 -3.37 -11.76 -6.12
CA LEU A 74 -4.07 -10.84 -7.01
C LEU A 74 -4.16 -11.38 -8.44
N SER A 75 -3.11 -12.00 -8.96
CA SER A 75 -3.11 -12.63 -10.29
C SER A 75 -4.07 -13.81 -10.36
N ASN A 76 -4.15 -14.62 -9.30
CA ASN A 76 -5.04 -15.78 -9.23
C ASN A 76 -6.52 -15.35 -9.19
N ILE A 77 -6.85 -14.28 -8.47
CA ILE A 77 -8.24 -13.83 -8.27
C ILE A 77 -8.70 -12.87 -9.38
N TYR A 78 -7.89 -11.88 -9.72
CA TYR A 78 -8.26 -10.80 -10.64
C TYR A 78 -7.66 -10.93 -12.04
N GLY A 79 -6.81 -11.94 -12.28
CA GLY A 79 -6.10 -12.17 -13.53
C GLY A 79 -4.70 -11.53 -13.54
N SER A 80 -3.82 -12.04 -14.41
CA SER A 80 -2.41 -11.61 -14.49
C SER A 80 -2.22 -10.13 -14.89
N ASN A 81 -3.26 -9.48 -15.39
CA ASN A 81 -3.29 -8.07 -15.76
C ASN A 81 -3.97 -7.20 -14.68
N TRP A 82 -4.08 -7.67 -13.43
CA TRP A 82 -4.74 -6.94 -12.36
C TRP A 82 -4.19 -5.51 -12.16
N SER A 83 -2.88 -5.31 -12.33
CA SER A 83 -2.25 -3.99 -12.19
C SER A 83 -2.52 -3.03 -13.36
N GLU A 84 -3.13 -3.50 -14.44
CA GLU A 84 -3.56 -2.66 -15.56
C GLU A 84 -5.05 -2.27 -15.43
N ARG A 85 -5.77 -2.91 -14.52
CA ARG A 85 -7.23 -2.83 -14.39
C ARG A 85 -7.68 -1.65 -13.52
N GLY A 86 -8.25 -0.63 -14.16
CA GLY A 86 -8.79 0.57 -13.48
C GLY A 86 -9.98 0.29 -12.57
N ASP A 87 -10.66 -0.83 -12.77
CA ASP A 87 -11.84 -1.25 -12.01
C ASP A 87 -11.48 -1.96 -10.69
N ILE A 88 -10.25 -2.43 -10.53
CA ILE A 88 -9.80 -2.97 -9.25
C ILE A 88 -9.44 -1.81 -8.34
N THR A 89 -9.93 -1.87 -7.11
CA THR A 89 -9.73 -0.84 -6.10
C THR A 89 -9.21 -1.47 -4.81
N PHE A 90 -8.43 -0.70 -4.05
CA PHE A 90 -7.90 -1.13 -2.78
C PHE A 90 -7.91 0.01 -1.76
N GLY A 91 -7.88 -0.34 -0.47
CA GLY A 91 -7.86 0.60 0.64
C GLY A 91 -7.22 -0.04 1.87
N ALA A 92 -6.96 0.75 2.91
CA ALA A 92 -6.38 0.24 4.15
C ALA A 92 -7.10 0.77 5.38
N ALA A 93 -7.33 -0.08 6.38
CA ALA A 93 -7.93 0.34 7.64
C ALA A 93 -7.52 -0.55 8.82
N GLY A 94 -7.52 0.02 10.02
CA GLY A 94 -7.23 -0.67 11.28
C GLY A 94 -7.95 -0.01 12.45
N ALA A 95 -8.09 -0.72 13.56
CA ALA A 95 -8.76 -0.19 14.74
C ALA A 95 -8.17 -0.76 16.03
N LEU A 96 -8.02 0.10 17.04
CA LEU A 96 -7.55 -0.28 18.36
C LEU A 96 -8.66 -0.94 19.21
N GLU A 97 -8.31 -1.91 20.05
CA GLU A 97 -9.25 -2.56 20.97
C GLU A 97 -9.86 -1.55 21.97
N LEU A 98 -11.12 -1.78 22.40
CA LEU A 98 -11.87 -0.86 23.28
C LEU A 98 -11.51 -0.98 24.77
N VAL A 99 -10.66 -1.94 25.16
CA VAL A 99 -10.39 -2.26 26.56
C VAL A 99 -8.93 -1.90 26.90
N GLY A 100 -8.73 -1.04 27.91
CA GLY A 100 -7.41 -0.85 28.53
C GLY A 100 -6.45 0.14 27.86
N GLY A 101 -6.94 1.22 27.23
CA GLY A 101 -6.07 2.27 26.69
C GLY A 101 -5.14 2.85 27.77
N THR A 102 -3.82 2.73 27.57
CA THR A 102 -2.79 3.39 28.38
C THR A 102 -1.89 4.22 27.47
N GLY A 103 -1.59 5.47 27.87
CA GLY A 103 -0.61 6.32 27.19
C GLY A 103 -1.05 6.90 25.83
N LEU A 104 -0.17 6.80 24.83
CA LEU A 104 -0.15 7.58 23.57
C LEU A 104 -1.29 7.28 22.57
N ASN A 105 -2.12 6.25 22.81
CA ASN A 105 -3.26 5.93 21.96
C ASN A 105 -4.54 5.90 22.81
N PRO A 106 -5.34 6.98 22.77
CA PRO A 106 -6.60 7.01 23.49
C PRO A 106 -7.54 5.92 22.95
N ILE A 107 -8.42 5.46 23.83
CA ILE A 107 -9.47 4.47 23.54
C ILE A 107 -10.14 4.79 22.20
N ALA A 108 -10.43 3.75 21.40
CA ALA A 108 -11.10 3.89 20.10
C ALA A 108 -10.32 4.68 19.04
N THR A 109 -9.01 4.44 18.95
CA THR A 109 -8.22 4.89 17.80
C THR A 109 -8.55 4.06 16.55
N THR A 110 -8.67 4.70 15.40
CA THR A 110 -8.82 4.03 14.08
C THR A 110 -7.82 4.61 13.09
N TRP A 111 -7.32 3.75 12.21
CA TRP A 111 -6.46 4.14 11.10
C TRP A 111 -7.18 3.88 9.80
N VAL A 112 -7.11 4.84 8.89
CA VAL A 112 -7.83 4.79 7.61
C VAL A 112 -6.95 5.37 6.52
N GLY A 113 -6.91 4.66 5.41
CA GLY A 113 -6.28 5.09 4.19
C GLY A 113 -7.07 6.17 3.46
N LYS A 114 -6.39 7.14 2.87
CA LYS A 114 -6.95 8.08 1.90
C LYS A 114 -6.17 7.95 0.60
N ALA A 115 -6.87 7.77 -0.50
CA ALA A 115 -6.32 7.77 -1.85
C ALA A 115 -5.50 9.04 -2.10
N ASN A 116 -4.29 8.90 -2.66
CA ASN A 116 -3.44 10.03 -3.01
C ASN A 116 -2.54 9.71 -4.22
N GLU A 117 -1.99 10.75 -4.82
CA GLU A 117 -0.98 10.63 -5.86
C GLU A 117 0.40 10.29 -5.27
N ALA A 118 1.18 9.50 -6.00
CA ALA A 118 2.48 9.04 -5.54
C ALA A 118 3.47 10.20 -5.32
N GLY A 119 3.87 10.40 -4.05
CA GLY A 119 4.76 11.48 -3.63
C GLY A 119 4.12 12.86 -3.53
N ALA A 120 2.81 12.98 -3.76
CA ALA A 120 2.09 14.21 -3.46
C ALA A 120 2.01 14.42 -1.95
N THR A 121 1.91 15.68 -1.54
CA THR A 121 1.69 16.01 -0.12
C THR A 121 0.35 15.44 0.34
N PRO A 122 0.29 14.75 1.50
CA PRO A 122 -0.94 14.18 2.02
C PRO A 122 -2.02 15.26 2.23
N ASP A 123 -3.17 15.04 1.61
CA ASP A 123 -4.33 15.92 1.78
C ASP A 123 -5.15 15.49 3.00
N GLY A 124 -5.38 16.41 3.92
CA GLY A 124 -6.10 16.16 5.17
C GLY A 124 -7.55 15.70 4.94
N TRP A 125 -8.12 15.05 5.94
CA TRP A 125 -9.55 14.76 5.91
C TRP A 125 -10.38 15.96 6.37
N THR A 126 -11.48 16.21 5.67
CA THR A 126 -12.44 17.27 6.02
C THR A 126 -13.70 16.67 6.65
N GLY A 127 -14.19 17.24 7.76
CA GLY A 127 -15.53 16.92 8.29
C GLY A 127 -15.58 15.84 9.38
N LEU A 128 -14.44 15.40 9.90
CA LEU A 128 -14.35 14.22 10.79
C LEU A 128 -14.28 14.55 12.28
N SER A 129 -14.59 15.79 12.65
CA SER A 129 -14.55 16.29 14.03
C SER A 129 -15.68 15.77 14.94
N ASN A 130 -16.48 14.79 14.49
CA ASN A 130 -17.63 14.26 15.24
C ASN A 130 -17.33 12.85 15.78
N ARG A 131 -17.41 12.71 17.10
CA ARG A 131 -17.26 11.44 17.83
C ARG A 131 -18.10 10.29 17.26
N THR A 132 -19.33 10.56 16.83
CA THR A 132 -20.21 9.53 16.25
C THR A 132 -19.64 8.94 14.96
N VAL A 133 -18.99 9.78 14.14
CA VAL A 133 -18.35 9.36 12.89
C VAL A 133 -17.17 8.44 13.17
N ALA A 134 -16.30 8.80 14.12
CA ALA A 134 -15.17 7.96 14.53
C ALA A 134 -15.62 6.60 15.14
N GLN A 135 -16.70 6.58 15.93
CA GLN A 135 -17.24 5.33 16.48
C GLN A 135 -17.83 4.42 15.41
N ASN A 136 -18.59 4.99 14.46
CA ASN A 136 -19.14 4.23 13.35
C ASN A 136 -18.05 3.61 12.48
N LEU A 137 -17.01 4.41 12.17
CA LEU A 137 -15.82 3.94 11.46
C LEU A 137 -15.15 2.78 12.20
N ARG A 138 -14.93 2.91 13.51
CA ARG A 138 -14.33 1.85 14.32
C ARG A 138 -15.14 0.56 14.26
N ASN A 139 -16.45 0.64 14.44
CA ASN A 139 -17.32 -0.54 14.40
C ASN A 139 -17.26 -1.22 13.03
N ARG A 140 -17.21 -0.45 11.95
CA ARG A 140 -17.04 -0.95 10.57
C ARG A 140 -15.72 -1.70 10.42
N VAL A 141 -14.60 -1.11 10.87
CA VAL A 141 -13.29 -1.78 10.83
C VAL A 141 -13.23 -3.02 11.72
N GLY A 142 -13.81 -2.98 12.92
CA GLY A 142 -13.92 -4.14 13.81
C GLY A 142 -14.68 -5.30 13.15
N ASN A 143 -15.75 -4.99 12.43
CA ASN A 143 -16.52 -6.00 11.71
C ASN A 143 -15.74 -6.62 10.53
N MET A 144 -14.92 -5.83 9.81
CA MET A 144 -14.04 -6.36 8.75
C MET A 144 -13.05 -7.40 9.32
N HIS A 145 -12.48 -7.17 10.50
CA HIS A 145 -11.63 -8.16 11.17
C HIS A 145 -12.39 -9.48 11.46
N VAL A 146 -13.64 -9.39 11.91
CA VAL A 146 -14.48 -10.57 12.16
C VAL A 146 -14.74 -11.35 10.87
N GLY A 147 -15.08 -10.66 9.77
CA GLY A 147 -15.30 -11.26 8.47
C GLY A 147 -14.07 -12.01 7.95
N PHE A 148 -12.88 -11.44 8.08
CA PHE A 148 -11.64 -12.13 7.72
C PHE A 148 -11.36 -13.36 8.57
N ASN A 149 -11.49 -13.25 9.90
CA ASN A 149 -11.22 -14.38 10.79
C ASN A 149 -12.17 -15.56 10.49
N ALA A 150 -13.36 -15.30 9.95
CA ALA A 150 -14.27 -16.33 9.47
C ALA A 150 -13.90 -16.93 8.09
N GLY A 151 -13.19 -16.18 7.25
CA GLY A 151 -12.76 -16.60 5.90
C GLY A 151 -11.35 -17.20 5.83
N GLN A 152 -10.58 -17.18 6.92
CA GLN A 152 -9.24 -17.74 6.99
C GLN A 152 -9.23 -19.27 6.88
N ASP A 153 -8.54 -19.81 5.88
CA ASP A 153 -8.34 -21.26 5.68
C ASP A 153 -7.05 -21.79 6.31
N GLY A 154 -6.23 -20.91 6.90
CA GLY A 154 -4.99 -21.25 7.60
C GLY A 154 -3.78 -21.57 6.70
N THR A 155 -3.86 -21.35 5.39
CA THR A 155 -2.78 -21.72 4.45
C THR A 155 -1.81 -20.58 4.08
N SER A 156 -2.14 -19.32 4.35
CA SER A 156 -1.26 -18.16 4.13
C SER A 156 -1.23 -17.22 5.35
N PRO A 157 -0.04 -16.89 5.90
CA PRO A 157 0.08 -16.03 7.08
C PRO A 157 -0.13 -14.54 6.77
N LEU A 158 -0.01 -14.11 5.50
CA LEU A 158 -0.07 -12.70 5.10
C LEU A 158 -1.41 -12.33 4.43
N VAL A 159 -2.03 -13.28 3.71
CA VAL A 159 -3.18 -13.01 2.84
C VAL A 159 -4.31 -13.97 3.18
N SER A 160 -5.52 -13.43 3.35
CA SER A 160 -6.77 -14.21 3.38
C SER A 160 -7.58 -13.90 2.13
N LEU A 161 -8.11 -14.97 1.54
CA LEU A 161 -9.09 -14.87 0.47
C LEU A 161 -10.48 -14.92 1.10
N VAL A 162 -11.18 -13.79 1.10
CA VAL A 162 -12.53 -13.71 1.68
C VAL A 162 -13.52 -13.68 0.52
N GLU A 163 -14.23 -14.79 0.29
CA GLU A 163 -15.30 -14.83 -0.71
C GLU A 163 -16.36 -13.77 -0.40
N SER A 164 -16.80 -13.03 -1.43
CA SER A 164 -17.87 -12.05 -1.30
C SER A 164 -19.24 -12.69 -1.00
N SER A 165 -19.34 -14.01 -1.18
CA SER A 165 -20.52 -14.85 -0.99
C SER A 165 -20.77 -15.22 0.48
N LEU A 166 -19.78 -15.01 1.38
CA LEU A 166 -19.95 -15.25 2.80
C LEU A 166 -21.04 -14.32 3.34
N ASN A 167 -22.19 -14.92 3.58
CA ASN A 167 -23.47 -14.28 3.79
C ASN A 167 -23.51 -13.62 5.18
N GLY A 168 -23.33 -12.29 5.22
CA GLY A 168 -23.51 -11.48 6.43
C GLY A 168 -22.54 -10.31 6.55
N SER A 169 -22.86 -9.21 5.88
CA SER A 169 -22.53 -7.82 6.25
C SER A 169 -21.07 -7.31 6.36
N TYR A 170 -20.02 -8.12 6.21
CA TYR A 170 -18.68 -7.70 6.71
C TYR A 170 -17.45 -8.09 5.85
N THR A 171 -17.60 -8.22 4.53
CA THR A 171 -16.46 -8.42 3.59
C THR A 171 -15.93 -7.08 3.07
N TRP A 172 -14.72 -6.99 2.51
CA TRP A 172 -14.23 -5.74 1.91
C TRP A 172 -15.24 -5.16 0.89
N SER A 173 -15.94 -6.01 0.14
CA SER A 173 -17.01 -5.56 -0.77
C SER A 173 -18.36 -5.32 -0.11
N THR A 174 -18.70 -5.81 1.09
CA THR A 174 -20.04 -5.60 1.71
C THR A 174 -20.02 -4.71 2.96
N GLY A 175 -18.88 -4.66 3.64
CA GLY A 175 -18.49 -3.62 4.59
C GLY A 175 -18.04 -2.32 3.90
N LEU A 176 -17.87 -2.30 2.56
CA LEU A 176 -17.63 -1.09 1.74
C LEU A 176 -18.61 -0.88 0.56
N ALA A 177 -19.42 -1.85 0.12
CA ALA A 177 -20.43 -1.57 -0.91
C ALA A 177 -21.69 -0.92 -0.32
N ASP A 178 -22.18 0.04 -1.10
CA ASP A 178 -23.43 0.77 -0.97
C ASP A 178 -23.67 1.37 0.41
N ASP A 179 -22.83 2.35 0.80
CA ASP A 179 -23.03 3.28 1.93
C ASP A 179 -22.33 2.89 3.25
N ALA A 180 -21.55 1.80 3.23
CA ALA A 180 -20.81 1.33 4.39
C ALA A 180 -19.51 2.11 4.68
N PHE A 181 -19.12 3.08 3.85
CA PHE A 181 -18.24 4.20 4.21
C PHE A 181 -18.89 5.56 4.00
N ASP A 182 -20.18 5.63 3.65
CA ASP A 182 -20.96 6.87 3.56
C ASP A 182 -21.30 7.35 4.98
N ILE A 183 -20.25 7.53 5.77
CA ILE A 183 -20.29 8.31 6.99
C ILE A 183 -20.15 9.75 6.52
N PRO A 184 -20.98 10.70 6.98
CA PRO A 184 -20.81 12.09 6.60
C PRO A 184 -19.36 12.57 6.76
N GLY A 185 -18.72 12.96 5.66
CA GLY A 185 -17.30 13.36 5.62
C GLY A 185 -16.31 12.27 5.19
N PHE A 186 -16.76 11.04 4.96
CA PHE A 186 -16.02 9.95 4.34
C PHE A 186 -16.77 9.52 3.08
N SER A 187 -16.18 9.70 1.90
CA SER A 187 -16.69 9.04 0.69
C SER A 187 -15.80 7.85 0.33
N ARG A 188 -16.40 6.84 -0.29
CA ARG A 188 -15.67 5.67 -0.81
C ARG A 188 -14.54 6.08 -1.76
N ASP A 189 -14.79 7.08 -2.60
CA ASP A 189 -13.83 7.56 -3.59
C ASP A 189 -12.61 8.27 -2.96
N GLN A 190 -12.71 8.73 -1.72
CA GLN A 190 -11.56 9.24 -0.97
C GLN A 190 -10.78 8.12 -0.29
N TYR A 191 -11.43 7.02 0.04
CA TYR A 191 -10.84 5.89 0.77
C TYR A 191 -10.09 4.92 -0.15
N GLU A 192 -10.64 4.64 -1.32
CA GLU A 192 -10.11 3.63 -2.23
C GLU A 192 -9.29 4.22 -3.36
N GLN A 193 -8.13 3.61 -3.61
CA GLN A 193 -7.26 3.91 -4.74
C GLN A 193 -7.46 2.85 -5.84
N SER A 194 -7.42 3.28 -7.10
CA SER A 194 -7.40 2.33 -8.21
C SER A 194 -6.07 1.57 -8.21
N ALA A 195 -6.13 0.26 -8.45
CA ALA A 195 -4.95 -0.58 -8.61
C ALA A 195 -4.29 -0.43 -9.99
N SER A 196 -4.83 0.41 -10.88
CA SER A 196 -4.28 0.61 -12.23
C SER A 196 -3.10 1.57 -12.23
N PHE A 197 -1.97 1.09 -12.74
CA PHE A 197 -0.77 1.88 -12.94
C PHE A 197 -0.82 2.53 -14.33
N SER A 198 -1.19 3.82 -14.40
CA SER A 198 -0.97 4.59 -15.63
C SER A 198 0.53 4.73 -15.88
N SER A 199 0.96 4.72 -17.16
CA SER A 199 2.36 4.92 -17.55
C SER A 199 2.92 6.20 -16.91
N GLY A 200 3.81 6.03 -15.92
CA GLY A 200 4.51 7.13 -15.26
C GLY A 200 4.62 7.05 -13.74
N SER A 201 3.79 6.24 -13.05
CA SER A 201 3.97 5.99 -11.61
C SER A 201 4.43 4.56 -11.32
N LEU A 202 5.42 4.42 -10.43
CA LEU A 202 5.84 3.12 -9.89
C LEU A 202 4.92 2.62 -8.78
N TYR A 203 4.14 3.52 -8.17
CA TYR A 203 3.34 3.24 -7.00
C TYR A 203 1.90 3.74 -7.17
N GLN A 204 0.95 2.94 -6.71
CA GLN A 204 -0.36 3.43 -6.27
C GLN A 204 -0.28 3.67 -4.76
N VAL A 205 -0.71 4.84 -4.30
CA VAL A 205 -0.43 5.30 -2.93
C VAL A 205 -1.71 5.57 -2.15
N ILE A 206 -1.68 5.21 -0.87
CA ILE A 206 -2.70 5.54 0.11
C ILE A 206 -2.02 6.12 1.34
N ASP A 207 -2.45 7.30 1.77
CA ASP A 207 -1.98 7.92 3.00
C ASP A 207 -2.77 7.41 4.19
N LEU A 208 -2.07 6.97 5.23
CA LEU A 208 -2.65 6.50 6.48
C LEU A 208 -2.84 7.66 7.45
N TRP A 209 -4.07 7.79 7.91
CA TRP A 209 -4.49 8.80 8.88
C TRP A 209 -4.98 8.15 10.16
N GLN A 210 -4.54 8.68 11.29
CA GLN A 210 -5.01 8.30 12.62
C GLN A 210 -6.16 9.21 13.06
N PHE A 211 -7.21 8.55 13.55
CA PHE A 211 -8.37 9.16 14.16
C PHE A 211 -8.46 8.74 15.62
N VAL A 212 -8.69 9.70 16.51
CA VAL A 212 -8.73 9.46 17.95
C VAL A 212 -10.15 9.72 18.47
N GLY A 213 -10.82 8.67 18.95
CA GLY A 213 -12.26 8.66 19.24
C GLY A 213 -12.76 9.47 20.45
N TYR A 214 -11.91 10.20 21.18
CA TYR A 214 -12.33 10.97 22.37
C TYR A 214 -11.77 12.41 22.37
N GLY A 215 -12.68 13.39 22.34
CA GLY A 215 -12.38 14.83 22.41
C GLY A 215 -13.01 15.62 21.26
N ALA A 216 -13.46 16.86 21.52
CA ALA A 216 -13.81 17.80 20.47
C ALA A 216 -12.53 18.45 19.94
N GLY A 217 -12.31 18.45 18.61
CA GLY A 217 -11.15 19.09 17.98
C GLY A 217 -9.95 18.18 17.67
N ASN A 218 -10.16 16.86 17.56
CA ASN A 218 -9.09 15.96 17.13
C ASN A 218 -9.04 15.93 15.60
N ASP A 219 -8.21 16.81 15.02
CA ASP A 219 -7.88 16.72 13.61
C ASP A 219 -7.16 15.39 13.33
N PRO A 220 -7.43 14.72 12.20
CA PRO A 220 -6.76 13.48 11.85
C PRO A 220 -5.26 13.70 11.68
N THR A 221 -4.45 12.80 12.23
CA THR A 221 -3.00 12.90 12.15
C THR A 221 -2.48 12.00 11.05
N TYR A 222 -1.70 12.55 10.12
CA TYR A 222 -0.99 11.75 9.12
C TYR A 222 0.08 10.89 9.80
N ILE A 223 0.13 9.60 9.45
CA ILE A 223 1.07 8.64 10.04
C ILE A 223 2.12 8.18 9.03
N GLY A 224 1.74 7.99 7.77
CA GLY A 224 2.61 7.48 6.73
C GLY A 224 1.84 7.17 5.46
N SER A 225 2.50 6.58 4.47
CA SER A 225 1.86 6.15 3.23
C SER A 225 2.18 4.69 2.95
N LEU A 226 1.20 3.99 2.39
CA LEU A 226 1.36 2.68 1.78
C LEU A 226 1.50 2.85 0.27
N GLY A 227 2.48 2.17 -0.33
CA GLY A 227 2.63 2.09 -1.78
C GLY A 227 2.49 0.66 -2.26
N LEU A 228 1.68 0.46 -3.29
CA LEU A 228 1.56 -0.79 -4.02
C LEU A 228 2.30 -0.66 -5.35
N THR A 229 3.08 -1.67 -5.75
CA THR A 229 3.71 -1.74 -7.09
C THR A 229 2.91 -2.60 -8.05
N ALA A 230 3.18 -2.47 -9.36
CA ALA A 230 2.56 -3.32 -10.38
C ALA A 230 2.95 -4.81 -10.25
N ASP A 231 4.06 -5.09 -9.56
CA ASP A 231 4.54 -6.43 -9.20
C ASP A 231 3.94 -6.92 -7.87
N GLY A 232 2.98 -6.20 -7.29
CA GLY A 232 2.27 -6.57 -6.07
C GLY A 232 3.07 -6.40 -4.78
N ASP A 233 4.20 -5.70 -4.80
CA ASP A 233 4.95 -5.36 -3.58
C ASP A 233 4.23 -4.26 -2.81
N ILE A 234 4.17 -4.42 -1.48
CA ILE A 234 3.58 -3.45 -0.57
C ILE A 234 4.71 -2.81 0.24
N TYR A 235 4.82 -1.49 0.11
CA TYR A 235 5.80 -0.68 0.83
C TYR A 235 5.11 0.25 1.82
N TYR A 236 5.83 0.58 2.89
CA TYR A 236 5.43 1.60 3.85
C TYR A 236 6.55 2.61 4.10
N SER A 237 6.16 3.86 4.34
CA SER A 237 7.06 4.86 4.91
C SER A 237 6.28 5.93 5.68
N ASN A 238 6.85 6.43 6.77
CA ASN A 238 6.37 7.63 7.47
C ASN A 238 6.59 8.92 6.65
N ASN A 239 7.39 8.89 5.57
CA ASN A 239 7.68 10.03 4.70
C ASN A 239 7.09 9.82 3.29
N TYR A 240 5.99 10.50 2.98
CA TYR A 240 5.29 10.39 1.70
C TYR A 240 6.20 10.69 0.50
N ALA A 241 7.21 11.55 0.66
CA ALA A 241 8.11 11.95 -0.42
C ALA A 241 8.94 10.78 -0.94
N ASN A 242 9.07 9.69 -0.17
CA ASN A 242 9.74 8.47 -0.64
C ASN A 242 8.97 7.74 -1.75
N PHE A 243 7.68 8.04 -1.91
CA PHE A 243 6.86 7.49 -3.00
C PHE A 243 6.82 8.41 -4.23
N ALA A 244 7.54 9.54 -4.23
CA ALA A 244 7.67 10.35 -5.43
C ALA A 244 8.20 9.49 -6.57
N ALA A 245 7.54 9.58 -7.73
CA ALA A 245 7.89 8.80 -8.91
C ALA A 245 9.41 8.84 -9.14
N VAL A 246 10.07 7.68 -9.03
CA VAL A 246 11.46 7.57 -9.44
C VAL A 246 11.48 7.89 -10.93
N PRO A 247 12.35 8.80 -11.39
CA PRO A 247 12.36 9.23 -12.79
C PRO A 247 12.41 8.01 -13.70
N GLU A 248 11.49 7.94 -14.66
CA GLU A 248 11.31 6.80 -15.56
C GLU A 248 12.66 6.33 -16.15
N PRO A 249 12.78 5.05 -16.56
CA PRO A 249 13.97 4.53 -17.26
C PRO A 249 14.44 5.41 -18.43
N ALA A 250 13.57 6.21 -19.04
CA ALA A 250 13.92 7.20 -20.05
C ALA A 250 14.89 8.28 -19.52
N THR A 251 14.74 8.70 -18.27
CA THR A 251 15.67 9.63 -17.59
C THR A 251 17.06 9.01 -17.47
N TRP A 252 17.13 7.72 -17.12
CA TRP A 252 18.38 6.96 -17.10
C TRP A 252 18.94 6.73 -18.51
N ALA A 253 18.09 6.47 -19.51
CA ALA A 253 18.49 6.33 -20.90
C ALA A 253 19.07 7.64 -21.48
N ILE A 254 18.53 8.79 -21.08
CA ILE A 254 19.07 10.11 -21.45
C ILE A 254 20.41 10.36 -20.76
N ILE A 255 20.55 10.03 -19.47
CA ILE A 255 21.80 10.20 -18.73
C ILE A 255 22.89 9.27 -19.29
N VAL A 256 22.57 8.00 -19.53
CA VAL A 256 23.50 7.02 -20.13
C VAL A 256 23.81 7.38 -21.59
N GLY A 257 22.80 7.82 -22.35
CA GLY A 257 22.96 8.29 -23.73
C GLY A 257 23.86 9.53 -23.83
N ALA A 258 23.67 10.50 -22.95
CA ALA A 258 24.51 11.70 -22.86
C ALA A 258 25.96 11.36 -22.44
N ALA A 259 26.14 10.44 -21.48
CA ALA A 259 27.47 9.98 -21.08
C ALA A 259 28.18 9.20 -22.21
N ALA A 260 27.46 8.37 -22.96
CA ALA A 260 27.98 7.64 -24.11
C ALA A 260 28.41 8.59 -25.25
N LEU A 261 27.60 9.60 -25.55
CA LEU A 261 27.93 10.64 -26.54
C LEU A 261 29.13 11.49 -26.09
N GLY A 262 29.22 11.84 -24.81
CA GLY A 262 30.38 12.54 -24.24
C GLY A 262 31.68 11.74 -24.39
N LEU A 263 31.64 10.42 -24.15
CA LEU A 263 32.80 9.54 -24.34
C LEU A 263 33.23 9.45 -25.82
N VAL A 264 32.26 9.37 -26.75
CA VAL A 264 32.52 9.35 -28.20
C VAL A 264 33.11 10.69 -28.67
N GLY A 265 32.56 11.82 -28.22
CA GLY A 265 33.07 13.16 -28.49
C GLY A 265 34.49 13.35 -27.99
N TYR A 266 34.79 12.94 -26.75
CA TYR A 266 36.13 12.99 -26.17
C TYR A 266 37.15 12.14 -26.94
N ARG A 267 36.75 10.92 -27.35
CA ARG A 267 37.60 10.05 -28.19
C ARG A 267 37.91 10.66 -29.55
N ARG A 268 36.94 11.38 -30.15
CA ARG A 268 37.14 12.05 -31.45
C ARG A 268 38.06 13.26 -31.31
N PHE A 269 37.93 14.05 -30.24
CA PHE A 269 38.79 15.19 -29.98
C PHE A 269 40.26 14.79 -29.77
N ARG A 270 40.52 13.71 -29.01
CA ARG A 270 41.90 13.19 -28.82
C ARG A 270 42.55 12.61 -30.08
N ARG A 271 41.78 12.27 -31.12
CA ARG A 271 42.29 11.70 -32.38
C ARG A 271 42.58 12.75 -33.45
N HIS A 272 42.23 14.01 -33.22
CA HIS A 272 42.70 15.12 -34.03
C HIS A 272 43.85 15.81 -33.29
N PRO A 273 45.12 15.42 -33.52
CA PRO A 273 46.22 16.32 -33.24
C PRO A 273 45.96 17.61 -34.03
N LEU A 274 46.11 18.75 -33.38
CA LEU A 274 46.09 20.08 -33.99
C LEU A 274 47.14 20.11 -35.11
N ALA A 275 46.71 19.77 -36.32
CA ALA A 275 47.50 19.94 -37.51
C ALA A 275 47.42 21.41 -37.90
N GLY A 276 48.49 22.14 -37.59
CA GLY A 276 48.85 23.39 -38.25
C GLY A 276 48.11 24.63 -37.79
N ILE A 277 48.68 25.33 -36.82
CA ILE A 277 48.81 26.78 -36.92
C ILE A 277 50.31 27.03 -37.01
N ALA A 278 50.72 27.50 -38.19
CA ALA A 278 52.05 27.99 -38.50
C ALA A 278 52.30 29.34 -37.82
#